data_AF-A0A0D2MC49-F1
#
_entry.id   AF-A0A0D2MC49-F1
#
_cell.length_a   1.000
_cell.length_b   1.000
_cell.length_c   1.000
_cell.angle_alpha   90.00
_cell.angle_beta   90.00
_cell.angle_gamma   90.00
#
_symmetry.space_group_name_H-M   'P 1'
#
loop_
_entity.id
_entity.type
_entity.pdbx_description
1 polymer ?
#
loop_
_entity_poly.entity_id
_entity_poly.type
_entity_poly.pdbx_seq_one_letter_code
_entity_poly.pdbx_strand_id
1 'polypeptide(L)'
;MLYKLAQEGFRPAKYFSIDRVFRNEAVDRTHLAEFHQVEGLVCDRGLTLGDLIGTLREFFSRLGLTKLRFKPAFNPYTEPSMEIFSYSEQLGKWIEVGNSGMFRPEMLEPMGLPPDVRVIAWGLSLERPTMILYGIDNIRDLFGHKVSLNVVRTNPICRLGW
;
A
#
# COMPACT_ATOMS: atom_id res chain seq x y z
N MET A 1 -9.52 2.60 -13.37
CA MET A 1 -9.77 4.02 -13.00
C MET A 1 -9.06 4.98 -13.95
N LEU A 2 -7.73 4.87 -14.09
CA LEU A 2 -6.94 5.75 -14.99
C LEU A 2 -7.36 5.73 -16.46
N TYR A 3 -7.67 4.55 -17.02
CA TYR A 3 -8.20 4.46 -18.39
C TYR A 3 -9.48 5.29 -18.57
N LYS A 4 -10.44 5.17 -17.64
CA LYS A 4 -11.68 5.96 -17.68
C LYS A 4 -11.41 7.47 -17.57
N LEU A 5 -10.49 7.87 -16.68
CA LEU A 5 -10.04 9.27 -16.57
C LEU A 5 -9.47 9.80 -17.91
N ALA A 6 -8.71 8.98 -18.63
CA ALA A 6 -8.16 9.35 -19.93
C ALA A 6 -9.25 9.58 -20.98
N GLN A 7 -10.27 8.70 -21.02
CA GLN A 7 -11.36 8.79 -22.01
C GLN A 7 -12.31 9.98 -21.77
N GLU A 8 -12.48 10.42 -20.52
CA GLU A 8 -13.38 11.53 -20.14
C GLU A 8 -12.71 12.92 -20.23
N GLY A 9 -11.43 12.96 -20.60
CA GLY A 9 -10.61 14.18 -20.57
C GLY A 9 -9.84 14.31 -19.25
N PHE A 10 -8.53 14.56 -19.37
CA PHE A 10 -7.65 14.60 -18.21
C PHE A 10 -8.01 15.72 -17.23
N ARG A 11 -8.12 15.35 -15.95
CA ARG A 11 -8.14 16.23 -14.79
C ARG A 11 -7.31 15.61 -13.66
N PRO A 12 -6.67 16.42 -12.80
CA PRO A 12 -5.96 15.89 -11.64
C PRO A 12 -6.89 15.04 -10.77
N ALA A 13 -6.40 13.89 -10.33
CA ALA A 13 -7.21 12.93 -9.59
C ALA A 13 -6.39 12.17 -8.53
N LYS A 14 -7.06 11.78 -7.46
CA LYS A 14 -6.53 10.91 -6.40
C LYS A 14 -7.49 9.75 -6.25
N TYR A 15 -6.99 8.53 -6.35
CA TYR A 15 -7.80 7.32 -6.21
C TYR A 15 -7.17 6.39 -5.18
N PHE A 16 -8.00 5.59 -4.55
CA PHE A 16 -7.56 4.49 -3.70
C PHE A 16 -8.55 3.33 -3.83
N SER A 17 -8.07 2.13 -3.51
CA SER A 17 -8.89 0.93 -3.39
C SER A 17 -8.36 0.04 -2.28
N ILE A 18 -9.27 -0.63 -1.61
CA ILE A 18 -8.96 -1.71 -0.67
C ILE A 18 -9.75 -2.91 -1.18
N ASP A 19 -9.04 -3.91 -1.65
CA ASP A 19 -9.69 -5.09 -2.21
C ASP A 19 -8.87 -6.35 -1.95
N ARG A 20 -9.54 -7.49 -2.08
CA ARG A 20 -8.93 -8.80 -1.92
C ARG A 20 -8.21 -9.21 -3.19
N VAL A 21 -6.97 -9.64 -3.03
CA VAL A 21 -6.12 -10.18 -4.09
C VAL A 21 -5.82 -11.65 -3.82
N PHE A 22 -5.57 -12.39 -4.88
CA PHE A 22 -5.31 -13.83 -4.83
C PHE A 22 -3.94 -14.11 -5.40
N ARG A 23 -3.13 -14.89 -4.69
CA ARG A 23 -1.80 -15.33 -5.15
C ARG A 23 -1.70 -16.83 -5.01
N ASN A 24 -1.15 -17.46 -6.05
CA ASN A 24 -0.79 -18.87 -6.00
C ASN A 24 0.56 -19.01 -5.28
N GLU A 25 0.55 -18.78 -3.98
CA GLU A 25 1.69 -18.93 -3.07
C GLU A 25 1.35 -19.98 -2.00
N ALA A 26 2.38 -20.66 -1.50
CA ALA A 26 2.18 -21.64 -0.44
C ALA A 26 1.73 -20.93 0.85
N VAL A 27 0.62 -21.39 1.43
CA VAL A 27 0.08 -20.81 2.67
C VAL A 27 0.99 -21.19 3.85
N ASP A 28 1.49 -20.17 4.55
CA ASP A 28 2.33 -20.34 5.74
C ASP A 28 1.87 -19.42 6.88
N ARG A 29 2.73 -19.19 7.89
CA ARG A 29 2.40 -18.34 9.06
C ARG A 29 2.29 -16.85 8.71
N THR A 30 2.91 -16.44 7.61
CA THR A 30 3.08 -15.05 7.16
C THR A 30 2.46 -14.75 5.80
N HIS A 31 2.09 -15.77 5.02
CA HIS A 31 1.54 -15.67 3.69
C HIS A 31 0.22 -16.44 3.58
N LEU A 32 -0.82 -15.77 3.06
CA LEU A 32 -2.08 -16.38 2.67
C LEU A 32 -2.21 -16.39 1.15
N ALA A 33 -2.97 -17.35 0.61
CA ALA A 33 -3.33 -17.39 -0.79
C ALA A 33 -4.32 -16.28 -1.19
N GLU A 34 -5.05 -15.72 -0.21
CA GLU A 34 -5.90 -14.55 -0.36
C GLU A 34 -5.62 -13.55 0.77
N PHE A 35 -5.48 -12.28 0.43
CA PHE A 35 -5.24 -11.20 1.38
C PHE A 35 -5.72 -9.87 0.78
N HIS A 36 -5.76 -8.80 1.57
CA HIS A 36 -6.27 -7.50 1.14
C HIS A 36 -5.11 -6.55 0.85
N GLN A 37 -5.16 -5.95 -0.34
CA GLN A 37 -4.22 -4.94 -0.77
C GLN A 37 -4.89 -3.58 -0.70
N VAL A 38 -4.22 -2.65 -0.02
CA VAL A 38 -4.56 -1.24 -0.02
C VAL A 38 -3.66 -0.58 -1.05
N GLU A 39 -4.26 0.07 -2.03
CA GLU A 39 -3.54 0.80 -3.07
C GLU A 39 -4.03 2.24 -3.14
N GLY A 40 -3.11 3.15 -3.43
CA GLY A 40 -3.40 4.55 -3.66
C GLY A 40 -2.59 5.09 -4.83
N LEU A 41 -3.16 6.07 -5.54
CA LEU A 41 -2.45 6.80 -6.59
C LEU A 41 -2.88 8.26 -6.65
N VAL A 42 -1.95 9.10 -7.08
CA VAL A 42 -2.17 10.50 -7.42
C VAL A 42 -1.71 10.73 -8.86
N CYS A 43 -2.59 11.30 -9.66
CA CYS A 43 -2.39 11.57 -11.08
C CYS A 43 -2.49 13.08 -11.30
N ASP A 44 -1.38 13.71 -11.68
CA ASP A 44 -1.29 15.16 -11.91
C ASP A 44 -0.10 15.49 -12.82
N ARG A 45 0.02 16.76 -13.23
CA ARG A 45 1.19 17.30 -13.93
C ARG A 45 2.26 17.71 -12.92
N GLY A 46 3.53 17.51 -13.29
CA GLY A 46 4.66 17.97 -12.49
C GLY A 46 4.96 17.17 -11.22
N LEU A 47 4.32 16.01 -11.02
CA LEU A 47 4.63 15.14 -9.89
C LEU A 47 6.05 14.59 -9.99
N THR A 48 6.73 14.61 -8.85
CA THR A 48 8.10 14.14 -8.66
C THR A 48 8.16 12.99 -7.65
N LEU A 49 9.32 12.34 -7.54
CA LEU A 49 9.58 11.38 -6.46
C LEU A 49 9.44 12.03 -5.07
N GLY A 50 9.73 13.32 -4.95
CA GLY A 50 9.54 14.07 -3.71
C GLY A 50 8.08 14.13 -3.26
N ASP A 51 7.15 14.28 -4.21
CA ASP A 51 5.70 14.28 -3.93
C ASP A 51 5.21 12.90 -3.48
N LEU A 52 5.77 11.83 -4.05
CA LEU A 52 5.51 10.46 -3.59
C LEU A 52 6.01 10.26 -2.15
N ILE A 53 7.25 10.65 -1.86
CA ILE A 53 7.81 10.58 -0.50
C ILE A 53 6.98 11.40 0.49
N GLY A 54 6.56 12.61 0.11
CA GLY A 54 5.70 13.47 0.93
C GLY A 54 4.34 12.84 1.21
N THR A 55 3.69 12.31 0.17
CA THR A 55 2.41 11.60 0.28
C THR A 55 2.52 10.40 1.23
N LEU A 56 3.58 9.60 1.09
CA LEU A 56 3.83 8.44 1.94
C LEU A 56 4.10 8.84 3.39
N ARG A 57 4.88 9.90 3.63
CA ARG A 57 5.13 10.42 4.99
C ARG A 57 3.83 10.83 5.67
N GLU A 58 2.95 11.56 4.97
CA GLU A 58 1.65 11.96 5.53
C GLU A 58 0.72 10.75 5.71
N PHE A 59 0.67 9.83 4.75
CA PHE A 59 -0.17 8.63 4.87
C PHE A 59 0.21 7.79 6.10
N PHE A 60 1.50 7.49 6.27
CA PHE A 60 1.98 6.67 7.37
C PHE A 60 1.99 7.42 8.72
N SER A 61 2.15 8.74 8.76
CA SER A 61 2.04 9.52 10.00
C SER A 61 0.65 9.40 10.62
N ARG A 62 -0.41 9.39 9.78
CA ARG A 62 -1.80 9.16 10.22
C ARG A 62 -2.04 7.76 10.78
N LEU A 63 -1.18 6.80 10.42
CA LEU A 63 -1.17 5.45 10.97
C LEU A 63 -0.25 5.32 12.21
N GLY A 64 0.37 6.41 12.66
CA GLY A 64 1.31 6.41 13.79
C GLY A 64 2.73 5.93 13.42
N LEU A 65 3.03 5.72 12.14
CA LEU A 65 4.33 5.25 11.64
C LEU A 65 5.18 6.43 11.17
N THR A 66 5.95 7.03 12.08
CA THR A 66 6.71 8.26 11.82
C THR A 66 8.16 8.02 11.38
N LYS A 67 8.75 6.89 11.78
CA LYS A 67 10.14 6.52 11.44
C LYS A 67 10.19 5.76 10.13
N LEU A 68 10.22 6.48 9.01
CA LEU A 68 10.24 5.88 7.67
C LEU A 68 11.62 5.93 7.01
N ARG A 69 11.93 4.89 6.24
CA ARG A 69 13.06 4.82 5.29
C ARG A 69 12.56 4.33 3.94
N PHE A 70 13.13 4.89 2.88
CA PHE A 70 12.84 4.50 1.50
C PHE A 70 14.06 3.83 0.90
N LYS A 71 13.87 2.69 0.24
CA LYS A 71 14.93 1.93 -0.39
C LYS A 71 14.58 1.76 -1.88
N PRO A 72 15.49 2.08 -2.82
CA PRO A 72 15.26 1.81 -4.24
C PRO A 72 14.90 0.35 -4.47
N ALA A 73 13.91 0.13 -5.32
CA ALA A 73 13.40 -1.19 -5.67
C ALA A 73 13.18 -1.28 -7.18
N PHE A 74 12.69 -2.44 -7.63
CA PHE A 74 12.27 -2.64 -9.01
C PHE A 74 10.82 -3.11 -9.02
N ASN A 75 9.95 -2.39 -9.73
CA ASN A 75 8.68 -2.93 -10.18
C ASN A 75 8.56 -2.74 -11.70
N PRO A 76 8.06 -3.72 -12.46
CA PRO A 76 8.00 -3.64 -13.92
C PRO A 76 7.25 -2.41 -14.48
N TYR A 77 6.28 -1.90 -13.74
CA TYR A 77 5.37 -0.83 -14.17
C TYR A 77 5.69 0.53 -13.55
N THR A 78 6.75 0.66 -12.76
CA THR A 78 7.19 1.95 -12.18
C THR A 78 8.65 2.25 -12.45
N GLU A 79 8.97 3.54 -12.65
CA GLU A 79 10.32 4.07 -12.72
C GLU A 79 10.31 5.57 -12.35
N PRO A 80 10.93 5.99 -11.23
CA PRO A 80 11.60 5.19 -10.20
C PRO A 80 10.64 4.40 -9.29
N SER A 81 11.17 3.38 -8.61
CA SER A 81 10.45 2.53 -7.65
C SER A 81 11.13 2.52 -6.27
N MET A 82 10.35 2.38 -5.19
CA MET A 82 10.85 2.34 -3.82
C MET A 82 10.03 1.42 -2.92
N GLU A 83 10.73 0.62 -2.11
CA GLU A 83 10.20 -0.03 -0.91
C GLU A 83 10.16 0.96 0.26
N ILE A 84 9.19 0.76 1.16
CA ILE A 84 8.94 1.61 2.32
C ILE A 84 9.16 0.77 3.57
N PHE A 85 10.03 1.24 4.44
CA PHE A 85 10.36 0.60 5.71
C PHE A 85 9.96 1.50 6.87
N SER A 86 9.38 0.90 7.92
CA SER A 86 9.14 1.55 9.21
C SER A 86 9.96 0.87 10.30
N TYR A 87 10.50 1.65 11.23
CA TYR A 87 11.17 1.09 12.40
C TYR A 87 10.13 0.60 13.42
N SER A 88 10.21 -0.68 13.81
CA SER A 88 9.41 -1.24 14.89
C SER A 88 10.21 -1.23 16.18
N GLU A 89 9.76 -0.45 17.16
CA GLU A 89 10.34 -0.43 18.52
C GLU A 89 10.19 -1.79 19.22
N GLN A 90 9.06 -2.47 18.98
CA GLN A 90 8.77 -3.78 19.58
C GLN A 90 9.76 -4.86 19.11
N LEU A 91 10.17 -4.83 17.84
CA LEU A 91 11.10 -5.81 17.26
C LEU A 91 12.54 -5.28 17.15
N GLY A 92 12.80 -4.02 17.48
CA GLY A 92 14.11 -3.38 17.40
C GLY A 92 14.70 -3.31 15.97
N LYS A 93 13.87 -3.41 14.91
CA LYS A 93 14.33 -3.53 13.52
C LYS A 93 13.44 -2.78 12.52
N TRP A 94 14.00 -2.52 11.34
CA TRP A 94 13.25 -2.00 10.19
C TRP A 94 12.41 -3.11 9.56
N ILE A 95 11.12 -2.85 9.36
CA ILE A 95 10.16 -3.76 8.75
C ILE A 95 9.62 -3.10 7.48
N GLU A 96 9.53 -3.87 6.40
CA GLU A 96 8.87 -3.43 5.17
C GLU A 96 7.36 -3.28 5.41
N VAL A 97 6.85 -2.08 5.13
CA VAL A 97 5.44 -1.71 5.34
C VAL A 97 4.69 -1.42 4.05
N GLY A 98 5.38 -1.35 2.91
CA GLY A 98 4.74 -1.15 1.61
C GLY A 98 5.75 -0.98 0.47
N ASN A 99 5.22 -0.88 -0.74
CA ASN A 99 5.95 -0.64 -1.97
C ASN A 99 5.32 0.55 -2.72
N SER A 100 6.09 1.24 -3.55
CA SER A 100 5.66 2.44 -4.27
C SER A 100 6.48 2.70 -5.52
N GLY A 101 6.00 3.61 -6.36
CA GLY A 101 6.76 4.11 -7.48
C GLY A 101 5.98 5.09 -8.35
N MET A 102 6.64 5.58 -9.39
CA MET A 102 6.04 6.44 -10.41
C MET A 102 5.70 5.60 -11.63
N PHE A 103 4.45 5.58 -12.10
CA PHE A 103 4.09 4.76 -13.25
C PHE A 103 4.86 5.17 -14.51
N ARG A 104 5.33 4.15 -15.21
CA ARG A 104 6.09 4.29 -16.45
C ARG A 104 5.23 4.89 -17.58
N PRO A 105 5.80 5.73 -18.46
CA PRO A 105 5.08 6.24 -19.62
C PRO A 105 4.51 5.13 -20.52
N GLU A 106 5.24 4.03 -20.70
CA GLU A 106 4.80 2.89 -21.53
C GLU A 106 3.54 2.20 -20.99
N MET A 107 3.18 2.43 -19.73
CA MET A 107 1.93 1.97 -19.14
C MET A 107 0.80 3.00 -19.28
N LEU A 108 1.12 4.30 -19.19
CA LEU A 108 0.13 5.39 -19.19
C LEU A 108 -0.30 5.82 -20.61
N GLU A 109 0.65 5.91 -21.53
CA GLU A 109 0.41 6.39 -22.90
C GLU A 109 -0.61 5.53 -23.66
N PRO A 110 -0.56 4.18 -23.62
CA PRO A 110 -1.56 3.34 -24.27
C PRO A 110 -2.98 3.51 -23.70
N MET A 111 -3.12 4.06 -22.49
CA MET A 111 -4.43 4.36 -21.89
C MET A 111 -5.04 5.67 -22.44
N GLY A 112 -4.26 6.50 -23.14
CA GLY A 112 -4.67 7.80 -23.65
C GLY A 112 -4.39 8.97 -22.70
N LEU A 113 -3.55 8.79 -21.68
CA LEU A 113 -3.13 9.89 -20.81
C LEU A 113 -2.15 10.82 -21.57
N PRO A 114 -2.27 12.16 -21.41
CA PRO A 114 -1.33 13.10 -22.01
C PRO A 114 0.13 12.86 -21.56
N PRO A 115 1.14 13.03 -22.43
CA PRO A 115 2.55 12.74 -22.10
C PRO A 115 3.16 13.57 -20.96
N ASP A 116 2.56 14.72 -20.63
CA ASP A 116 2.96 15.61 -19.54
C ASP A 116 2.35 15.23 -18.18
N VAL A 117 1.46 14.23 -18.16
CA VAL A 117 0.88 13.70 -16.94
C VAL A 117 1.81 12.66 -16.31
N ARG A 118 1.84 12.66 -14.98
CA ARG A 118 2.58 11.70 -14.16
C ARG A 118 1.64 11.06 -13.15
N VAL A 119 1.92 9.82 -12.78
CA VAL A 119 1.18 9.11 -11.73
C VAL A 119 2.15 8.57 -10.71
N ILE A 120 1.96 8.95 -9.46
CA ILE A 120 2.64 8.36 -8.31
C ILE A 120 1.69 7.39 -7.62
N ALA A 121 2.18 6.21 -7.24
CA ALA A 121 1.35 5.17 -6.65
C ALA A 121 2.08 4.44 -5.52
N TRP A 122 1.29 3.87 -4.61
CA TRP A 122 1.80 3.06 -3.51
C TRP A 122 0.80 1.95 -3.16
N GLY A 123 1.31 0.91 -2.51
CA GLY A 123 0.51 -0.20 -2.02
C GLY A 123 1.10 -0.87 -0.79
N LEU A 124 0.23 -1.43 0.04
CA LEU A 124 0.58 -2.23 1.21
C LEU A 124 -0.47 -3.31 1.47
N SER A 125 -0.08 -4.38 2.16
CA SER A 125 -1.03 -5.38 2.69
C SER A 125 -1.72 -4.81 3.93
N LEU A 126 -3.03 -5.01 4.03
CA LEU A 126 -3.81 -4.63 5.21
C LEU A 126 -3.49 -5.51 6.44
N GLU A 127 -3.17 -6.78 6.19
CA GLU A 127 -2.94 -7.78 7.21
C GLU A 127 -1.71 -7.47 8.05
N ARG A 128 -0.59 -7.05 7.44
CA ARG A 128 0.67 -6.83 8.16
C ARG A 128 0.58 -5.71 9.23
N PRO A 129 0.06 -4.51 8.93
CA PRO A 129 -0.21 -3.50 9.96
C PRO A 129 -1.19 -4.00 11.02
N THR A 130 -2.22 -4.73 10.62
CA THR A 130 -3.24 -5.25 11.55
C THR A 130 -2.65 -6.26 12.53
N MET A 131 -1.79 -7.17 12.06
CA MET A 131 -1.07 -8.12 12.90
C MET A 131 -0.19 -7.42 13.93
N ILE A 132 0.52 -6.36 13.54
CA ILE A 132 1.36 -5.56 14.45
C ILE A 132 0.50 -4.84 15.49
N LEU A 133 -0.62 -4.23 15.05
CA LEU A 133 -1.52 -3.47 15.94
C LEU A 133 -2.19 -4.35 17.01
N TYR A 134 -2.60 -5.57 16.65
CA TYR A 134 -3.25 -6.50 17.57
C TYR A 134 -2.31 -7.52 18.23
N GLY A 135 -1.01 -7.49 17.92
CA GLY A 135 -0.05 -8.48 18.43
C GLY A 135 -0.34 -9.91 17.99
N ILE A 136 -0.78 -10.09 16.73
CA ILE A 136 -1.11 -11.40 16.16
C ILE A 136 0.10 -11.95 15.40
N ASP A 137 0.60 -13.11 15.80
CA ASP A 137 1.81 -13.72 15.22
C ASP A 137 1.56 -14.64 14.02
N ASN A 138 0.30 -14.93 13.70
CA ASN A 138 -0.09 -15.85 12.63
C ASN A 138 -1.28 -15.27 11.86
N ILE A 139 -1.07 -15.02 10.57
CA ILE A 139 -2.04 -14.36 9.70
C ILE A 139 -3.37 -15.13 9.59
N ARG A 140 -3.34 -16.46 9.80
CA ARG A 140 -4.53 -17.33 9.78
C ARG A 140 -5.49 -17.07 10.94
N ASP A 141 -4.99 -16.47 12.02
CA ASP A 141 -5.79 -16.11 13.18
C ASP A 141 -6.45 -14.73 13.00
N LEU A 142 -6.03 -13.98 11.97
CA LEU A 142 -6.61 -12.68 11.62
C LEU A 142 -7.80 -12.82 10.65
N PHE A 143 -7.65 -13.64 9.61
CA PHE A 143 -8.63 -13.75 8.52
C PHE A 143 -8.80 -15.20 8.04
N GLY A 144 -10.05 -15.61 7.83
CA GLY A 144 -10.42 -16.93 7.30
C GLY A 144 -11.45 -17.68 8.15
N HIS A 145 -11.91 -18.82 7.66
CA HIS A 145 -12.95 -19.64 8.30
C HIS A 145 -12.53 -20.28 9.65
N LYS A 146 -11.24 -20.24 10.00
CA LYS A 146 -10.69 -20.79 11.25
C LYS A 146 -10.44 -19.75 12.33
N VAL A 147 -10.75 -18.48 12.06
CA VAL A 147 -10.56 -17.40 13.03
C VAL A 147 -11.41 -17.65 14.28
N SER A 148 -10.80 -17.48 15.45
CA SER A 148 -11.50 -17.61 16.72
C SER A 148 -12.47 -16.45 16.90
N LEU A 149 -13.76 -16.76 17.05
CA LEU A 149 -14.79 -15.76 17.34
C LEU A 149 -14.55 -15.03 18.68
N ASN A 150 -13.82 -15.64 19.61
CA ASN A 150 -13.45 -14.98 20.86
C ASN A 150 -12.54 -13.78 20.59
N VAL A 151 -11.55 -13.92 19.70
CA VAL A 151 -10.64 -12.83 19.31
C VAL A 151 -11.44 -11.66 18.72
N VAL A 152 -12.41 -11.95 17.86
CA VAL A 152 -13.30 -10.92 17.26
C VAL A 152 -14.13 -10.20 18.32
N ARG A 153 -14.57 -10.90 19.37
CA ARG A 153 -15.39 -10.33 20.45
C ARG A 153 -14.59 -9.50 21.46
N THR A 154 -13.36 -9.93 21.77
CA THR A 154 -12.56 -9.33 22.85
C THR A 154 -11.61 -8.25 22.36
N ASN A 155 -11.22 -8.27 21.07
CA ASN A 155 -10.31 -7.26 20.56
C ASN A 155 -10.94 -5.87 20.62
N PRO A 156 -10.21 -4.86 21.10
CA PRO A 156 -10.69 -3.50 21.10
C PRO A 156 -10.90 -3.02 19.67
N ILE A 157 -11.83 -2.09 19.49
CA ILE A 157 -12.01 -1.42 18.19
C ILE A 157 -10.69 -0.77 17.79
N CYS A 158 -10.16 -1.09 16.60
CA CYS A 158 -9.05 -0.38 16.00
C CYS A 158 -9.49 1.08 15.75
N ARG A 159 -9.06 1.99 16.61
CA ARG A 159 -9.20 3.43 16.42
C ARG A 159 -7.87 3.94 15.87
N LEU A 160 -7.89 4.38 14.61
CA LEU A 160 -6.73 5.02 13.99
C LEU A 160 -6.67 6.49 14.42
N GLY A 161 -5.57 6.86 15.09
CA GLY A 161 -5.32 8.22 15.55
C GLY A 161 -6.11 8.58 16.82
N TRP A 162 -5.38 9.11 17.79
CA TRP A 162 -5.77 9.59 19.13
C TRP A 162 -5.84 8.51 20.22
#